data_AF-A0AAU9V9J9-F1
#
_entry.id   AF-A0AAU9V9J9-F1
#
_cell.length_a   1.000
_cell.length_b   1.000
_cell.length_c   1.000
_cell.angle_alpha   90.00
_cell.angle_beta   90.00
_cell.angle_gamma   90.00
#
_symmetry.space_group_name_H-M   'P 1'
#
loop_
_entity.id
_entity.type
_entity.pdbx_description
1 polymer ?
#
loop_
_entity_poly.entity_id
_entity_poly.type
_entity_poly.pdbx_seq_one_letter_code
_entity_poly.pdbx_strand_id
1 'polypeptide(L)'
;MGKSKNNYILVIVGLMLSCWVVNCRNALSNSKCKLRRHTHNAVQTDFNGLRCWDDVEIMTCWGYCLSHETADWQFPYKVSYHPVCSHGERKHASVKLRNCDPGVEPGTEVYHYVEAVYCKCQTCSSEDTSCEWLPPDYFLLNDQSIKEEIEDME
;
A
#
# COMPACT_ATOMS: atom_id res chain seq x y z
N MET A 1 40.60 51.25 10.45
CA MET A 1 39.64 50.21 10.89
C MET A 1 38.91 49.62 9.69
N GLY A 2 39.18 48.38 9.28
CA GLY A 2 38.53 47.82 8.07
C GLY A 2 38.70 46.31 7.82
N LYS A 3 39.17 45.52 8.80
CA LYS A 3 39.45 44.07 8.61
C LYS A 3 38.37 43.12 9.17
N SER A 4 37.42 43.62 9.97
CA SER A 4 36.49 42.76 10.73
C SER A 4 35.29 42.25 9.91
N LYS A 5 34.77 43.05 8.96
CA LYS A 5 33.56 42.68 8.18
C LYS A 5 33.81 41.55 7.17
N ASN A 6 35.03 41.44 6.63
CA ASN A 6 35.37 40.45 5.60
C ASN A 6 35.46 39.03 6.14
N ASN A 7 35.89 38.87 7.40
CA ASN A 7 36.03 37.56 8.05
C ASN A 7 34.68 36.98 8.46
N TYR A 8 33.71 37.82 8.86
CA TYR A 8 32.35 37.38 9.17
C TYR A 8 31.61 36.86 7.93
N ILE A 9 31.79 37.50 6.78
CA ILE A 9 31.16 37.07 5.52
C ILE A 9 31.71 35.71 5.07
N LEU A 10 33.03 35.49 5.17
CA LEU A 10 33.66 34.21 4.84
C LEU A 10 33.16 33.05 5.73
N VAL A 11 32.95 33.30 7.02
CA VAL A 11 32.43 32.29 7.96
C VAL A 11 30.97 31.97 7.68
N ILE A 12 30.14 32.98 7.36
CA ILE A 12 28.72 32.79 7.02
C ILE A 12 28.56 32.02 5.70
N VAL A 13 29.37 32.34 4.68
CA VAL A 13 29.36 31.61 3.40
C VAL A 13 29.83 30.17 3.59
N GLY A 14 30.85 29.93 4.43
CA GLY A 14 31.31 28.57 4.78
C GLY A 14 30.26 27.74 5.52
N LEU A 15 29.50 28.36 6.43
CA LEU A 15 28.38 27.72 7.15
C LEU A 15 27.16 27.44 6.26
N MET A 16 26.88 28.31 5.28
CA MET A 16 25.82 28.07 4.30
C MET A 16 26.19 26.96 3.31
N LEU A 17 27.45 26.91 2.84
CA LEU A 17 27.95 25.83 1.99
C LEU A 17 27.95 24.47 2.71
N SER A 18 28.30 24.42 4.00
CA SER A 18 28.25 23.16 4.76
C SER A 18 26.82 22.67 4.98
N CYS A 19 25.84 23.58 5.18
CA CYS A 19 24.42 23.23 5.26
C CYS A 19 23.88 22.63 3.95
N TRP A 20 24.35 23.07 2.79
CA TRP A 20 23.92 22.50 1.50
C TRP A 20 24.46 21.07 1.29
N VAL A 21 25.68 20.78 1.73
CA VAL A 21 26.28 19.44 1.58
C VAL A 21 25.70 18.44 2.58
N VAL A 22 25.25 18.89 3.75
CA VAL A 22 24.69 18.02 4.81
C VAL A 22 23.20 17.71 4.59
N ASN A 23 22.41 18.62 4.02
CA ASN A 23 20.95 18.43 3.86
C ASN A 23 20.53 17.53 2.68
N CYS A 24 21.41 17.22 1.71
CA CYS A 24 21.05 16.36 0.59
C CYS A 24 21.17 14.85 0.86
N ARG A 25 21.50 14.42 2.09
CA ARG A 25 21.69 12.98 2.40
C ARG A 25 20.40 12.18 2.61
N ASN A 26 19.25 12.83 2.72
CA ASN A 26 18.00 12.17 3.12
C ASN A 26 16.87 12.42 2.12
N ALA A 27 16.89 11.78 0.94
CA ALA A 27 15.70 11.73 0.09
C ALA A 27 15.67 10.57 -0.93
N LEU A 28 16.41 9.47 -0.72
CA LEU A 28 16.19 8.25 -1.50
C LEU A 28 16.04 7.07 -0.57
N SER A 29 15.02 7.10 0.28
CA SER A 29 14.50 5.85 0.82
C SER A 29 14.03 5.03 -0.38
N ASN A 30 14.82 4.05 -0.80
CA ASN A 30 14.46 3.12 -1.87
C ASN A 30 13.17 2.40 -1.44
N SER A 31 12.00 2.90 -1.84
CA SER A 31 10.70 2.26 -1.65
C SER A 31 10.53 1.07 -2.61
N LYS A 32 11.61 0.29 -2.82
CA LYS A 32 11.60 -0.95 -3.58
C LYS A 32 10.65 -1.95 -2.94
N CYS A 33 10.10 -2.84 -3.76
CA CYS A 33 9.21 -3.91 -3.33
C CYS A 33 9.76 -4.64 -2.09
N LYS A 34 8.99 -4.61 -1.01
CA LYS A 34 9.36 -5.18 0.29
C LYS A 34 8.13 -5.56 1.08
N LEU A 35 8.36 -6.36 2.12
CA LEU A 35 7.35 -6.69 3.10
C LEU A 35 7.05 -5.49 4.02
N ARG A 36 5.78 -5.24 4.30
CA ARG A 36 5.32 -4.16 5.17
C ARG A 36 4.12 -4.62 5.99
N ARG A 37 4.03 -4.15 7.23
CA ARG A 37 2.83 -4.33 8.05
C ARG A 37 1.79 -3.27 7.70
N HIS A 38 0.58 -3.70 7.41
CA HIS A 38 -0.55 -2.84 7.09
C HIS A 38 -1.69 -3.12 8.06
N THR A 39 -2.29 -2.06 8.60
CA THR A 39 -3.48 -2.17 9.46
C THR A 39 -4.72 -2.13 8.58
N HIS A 40 -5.54 -3.18 8.64
CA HIS A 40 -6.77 -3.32 7.89
C HIS A 40 -7.95 -3.39 8.87
N ASN A 41 -8.99 -2.59 8.62
CA ASN A 41 -10.23 -2.68 9.40
C ASN A 41 -11.04 -3.88 8.88
N ALA A 42 -10.98 -4.99 9.63
CA ALA A 42 -11.68 -6.22 9.29
C ALA A 42 -13.10 -6.18 9.86
N VAL A 43 -14.09 -6.53 9.05
CA VAL A 43 -15.50 -6.66 9.45
C VAL A 43 -16.02 -8.00 8.93
N GLN A 44 -16.64 -8.79 9.81
CA GLN A 44 -17.38 -10.00 9.45
C GLN A 44 -18.82 -9.89 9.92
N THR A 45 -19.75 -10.36 9.10
CA THR A 45 -21.19 -10.33 9.38
C THR A 45 -21.74 -11.76 9.33
N ASP A 46 -22.55 -12.13 10.31
CA ASP A 46 -23.23 -13.43 10.35
C ASP A 46 -24.48 -13.47 9.45
N PHE A 47 -25.13 -14.63 9.37
CA PHE A 47 -26.38 -14.80 8.62
C PHE A 47 -27.57 -14.00 9.18
N ASN A 48 -27.51 -13.56 10.44
CA ASN A 48 -28.52 -12.76 11.11
C ASN A 48 -28.26 -11.24 11.00
N GLY A 49 -27.18 -10.83 10.30
CA GLY A 49 -26.79 -9.43 10.15
C GLY A 49 -26.01 -8.84 11.33
N LEU A 50 -25.62 -9.65 12.31
CA LEU A 50 -24.78 -9.24 13.44
C LEU A 50 -23.31 -9.23 13.02
N ARG A 51 -22.54 -8.24 13.49
CA ARG A 51 -21.16 -8.04 13.03
C ARG A 51 -20.12 -8.15 14.14
N CYS A 52 -18.94 -8.59 13.73
CA CYS A 52 -17.70 -8.47 14.48
C CYS A 52 -16.71 -7.62 13.68
N TRP A 53 -15.96 -6.74 14.36
CA TRP A 53 -14.97 -5.87 13.72
C TRP A 53 -13.74 -5.63 14.57
N ASP A 54 -12.60 -5.44 13.92
CA ASP A 54 -11.35 -5.06 14.57
C ASP A 54 -10.32 -4.52 13.57
N ASP A 55 -9.32 -3.82 14.08
CA ASP A 55 -8.14 -3.45 13.31
C ASP A 55 -7.11 -4.58 13.36
N VAL A 56 -6.91 -5.22 12.21
CA VAL A 56 -6.01 -6.37 12.05
C VAL A 56 -4.72 -5.93 11.39
N GLU A 57 -3.59 -6.31 11.98
CA GLU A 57 -2.28 -6.12 11.37
C GLU A 57 -1.96 -7.27 10.42
N ILE A 58 -1.83 -6.97 9.13
CA ILE A 58 -1.58 -7.94 8.06
C ILE A 58 -0.21 -7.66 7.45
N MET A 59 0.61 -8.69 7.27
CA MET A 59 1.85 -8.58 6.50
C MET A 59 1.54 -8.57 4.98
N THR A 60 1.81 -7.45 4.33
CA THR A 60 1.51 -7.22 2.90
C THR A 60 2.75 -6.76 2.14
N CYS A 61 2.65 -6.75 0.81
CA CYS A 61 3.71 -6.24 -0.06
C CYS A 61 3.51 -4.77 -0.42
N TRP A 62 4.59 -3.99 -0.32
CA TRP A 62 4.57 -2.56 -0.60
C TRP A 62 5.85 -2.11 -1.28
N GLY A 63 5.71 -1.17 -2.21
CA GLY A 63 6.82 -0.53 -2.90
C GLY A 63 6.64 -0.55 -4.42
N TYR A 64 7.70 -0.15 -5.13
CA TYR A 64 7.74 -0.13 -6.59
C TYR A 64 8.66 -1.22 -7.15
N CYS A 65 8.41 -1.54 -8.42
CA CYS A 65 9.22 -2.40 -9.25
C CYS A 65 9.71 -1.61 -10.47
N LEU A 66 10.86 -2.00 -11.01
CA LEU A 66 11.40 -1.35 -12.21
C LEU A 66 10.69 -1.92 -13.45
N SER A 67 10.02 -1.04 -14.18
CA SER A 67 9.46 -1.36 -15.49
C SER A 67 10.32 -0.81 -16.61
N HIS A 68 10.26 -1.43 -17.77
CA HIS A 68 10.88 -0.91 -18.98
C HIS A 68 10.04 -1.25 -20.21
N GLU A 69 10.19 -0.42 -21.24
CA GLU A 69 9.64 -0.65 -22.56
C GLU A 69 10.79 -0.58 -23.55
N THR A 70 10.92 -1.60 -24.39
CA THR A 70 11.92 -1.64 -25.45
C THR A 70 11.20 -1.47 -26.78
N ALA A 71 11.63 -0.51 -27.59
CA ALA A 71 11.09 -0.33 -28.93
C ALA A 71 11.41 -1.56 -29.80
N ASP A 72 10.42 -2.02 -30.54
CA ASP A 72 10.55 -3.13 -31.49
C ASP A 72 10.24 -2.63 -32.91
N TRP A 73 10.82 -3.28 -33.91
CA TRP A 73 10.58 -2.94 -35.31
C TRP A 73 9.37 -3.69 -35.88
N GLN A 74 8.97 -4.81 -35.27
CA GLN A 74 7.75 -5.54 -35.64
C GLN A 74 6.57 -5.04 -34.83
N PHE A 75 5.37 -5.04 -35.43
CA PHE A 75 4.13 -4.75 -34.73
C PHE A 75 3.99 -5.67 -33.50
N PRO A 76 3.72 -5.16 -32.27
CA PRO A 76 3.14 -3.86 -31.92
C PRO A 76 4.13 -2.69 -31.69
N TYR A 77 5.33 -2.78 -32.25
CA TYR A 77 6.43 -1.80 -32.18
C TYR A 77 7.03 -1.57 -30.79
N LYS A 78 6.66 -2.41 -29.82
CA LYS A 78 7.16 -2.36 -28.46
C LYS A 78 7.06 -3.69 -27.74
N VAL A 79 8.01 -3.91 -26.84
CA VAL A 79 8.01 -4.96 -25.82
C VAL A 79 7.95 -4.29 -24.46
N SER A 80 6.83 -4.45 -23.78
CA SER A 80 6.55 -3.84 -22.48
C SER A 80 6.76 -4.83 -21.34
N TYR A 81 7.57 -4.48 -20.34
CA TYR A 81 7.79 -5.27 -19.13
C TYR A 81 7.40 -4.44 -17.89
N HIS A 82 6.23 -4.76 -17.32
CA HIS A 82 5.64 -4.05 -16.19
C HIS A 82 5.37 -5.02 -15.01
N PRO A 83 6.39 -5.39 -14.23
CA PRO A 83 6.20 -6.21 -13.04
C PRO A 83 5.54 -5.41 -11.93
N VAL A 84 4.74 -6.08 -11.11
CA VAL A 84 4.10 -5.51 -9.92
C VAL A 84 4.68 -6.13 -8.64
N CYS A 85 4.71 -5.35 -7.56
CA CYS A 85 5.12 -5.85 -6.26
C CYS A 85 3.98 -6.69 -5.66
N SER A 86 4.16 -8.01 -5.62
CA SER A 86 3.12 -8.94 -5.17
C SER A 86 3.70 -10.00 -4.23
N HIS A 87 2.80 -10.80 -3.63
CA HIS A 87 3.16 -11.86 -2.71
C HIS A 87 3.98 -12.91 -3.45
N GLY A 88 5.23 -13.10 -3.02
CA GLY A 88 6.09 -14.15 -3.57
C GLY A 88 5.69 -15.53 -3.07
N GLU A 89 5.34 -15.59 -1.79
CA GLU A 89 4.72 -16.72 -1.11
C GLU A 89 3.66 -16.19 -0.13
N ARG A 90 2.60 -16.99 0.04
CA ARG A 90 1.42 -16.64 0.83
C ARG A 90 1.28 -17.59 2.01
N LYS A 91 0.77 -17.08 3.13
CA LYS A 91 0.48 -17.87 4.32
C LYS A 91 -0.93 -17.56 4.79
N HIS A 92 -1.74 -18.59 5.01
CA HIS A 92 -3.03 -18.44 5.68
C HIS A 92 -2.84 -18.16 7.17
N ALA A 93 -3.57 -17.17 7.66
CA ALA A 93 -3.59 -16.75 9.06
C ALA A 93 -5.03 -16.52 9.51
N SER A 94 -5.22 -16.49 10.82
CA SER A 94 -6.51 -16.17 11.42
C SER A 94 -6.33 -15.40 12.71
N VAL A 95 -7.24 -14.46 12.98
CA VAL A 95 -7.25 -13.65 14.19
C VAL A 95 -8.66 -13.62 14.77
N LYS A 96 -8.76 -13.51 16.10
CA LYS A 96 -10.04 -13.31 16.78
C LYS A 96 -10.34 -11.82 16.87
N LEU A 97 -11.44 -11.37 16.26
CA LEU A 97 -11.92 -10.00 16.32
C LEU A 97 -12.37 -9.66 17.75
N ARG A 98 -11.96 -8.50 18.27
CA ARG A 98 -12.23 -8.11 19.65
C ARG A 98 -13.62 -7.54 19.88
N ASN A 99 -14.23 -6.92 18.88
CA ASN A 99 -15.53 -6.27 19.00
C ASN A 99 -16.57 -7.08 18.24
N CYS A 100 -17.65 -7.46 18.91
CA CYS A 100 -18.76 -8.21 18.34
C CYS A 100 -20.08 -7.73 18.93
N ASP A 101 -21.14 -7.78 18.13
CA ASP A 101 -22.50 -7.56 18.60
C ASP A 101 -22.94 -8.67 19.58
N PRO A 102 -23.84 -8.36 20.53
CA PRO A 102 -24.35 -9.35 21.47
C PRO A 102 -25.22 -10.39 20.75
N GLY A 103 -24.90 -11.67 20.95
CA GLY A 103 -25.67 -12.79 20.38
C GLY A 103 -25.19 -13.27 19.00
N VAL A 104 -24.01 -12.84 18.55
CA VAL A 104 -23.39 -13.31 17.29
C VAL A 104 -23.18 -14.84 17.29
N GLU A 105 -23.36 -15.46 16.11
CA GLU A 105 -23.08 -16.88 15.91
C GLU A 105 -21.60 -17.22 16.24
N PRO A 106 -21.33 -18.32 16.97
CA PRO A 106 -19.96 -18.73 17.30
C PRO A 106 -19.17 -19.08 16.03
N GLY A 107 -18.04 -18.43 15.84
CA GLY A 107 -17.16 -18.58 14.68
C GLY A 107 -17.04 -17.29 13.87
N THR A 108 -18.05 -16.41 13.89
CA THR A 108 -18.04 -15.10 13.20
C THR A 108 -16.92 -14.18 13.70
N GLU A 109 -16.44 -14.41 14.92
CA GLU A 109 -15.33 -13.67 15.49
C GLU A 109 -13.95 -14.13 14.98
N VAL A 110 -13.84 -15.26 14.28
CA VAL A 110 -12.57 -15.74 13.71
C VAL A 110 -12.43 -15.24 12.28
N TYR A 111 -11.57 -14.24 12.07
CA TYR A 111 -11.30 -13.67 10.76
C TYR A 111 -10.13 -14.39 10.10
N HIS A 112 -10.38 -14.99 8.94
CA HIS A 112 -9.38 -15.69 8.13
C HIS A 112 -8.85 -14.78 7.02
N TYR A 113 -7.52 -14.71 6.89
CA TYR A 113 -6.87 -13.84 5.91
C TYR A 113 -5.58 -14.46 5.40
N VAL A 114 -5.00 -13.84 4.37
CA VAL A 114 -3.76 -14.28 3.72
C VAL A 114 -2.69 -13.21 3.87
N GLU A 115 -1.53 -13.62 4.35
CA GLU A 115 -0.36 -12.77 4.52
C GLU A 115 0.73 -13.10 3.50
N ALA A 116 1.57 -12.11 3.20
CA ALA A 116 2.80 -12.31 2.46
C ALA A 116 3.90 -12.84 3.39
N VAL A 117 4.54 -13.95 3.00
CA VAL A 117 5.79 -14.42 3.65
C VAL A 117 6.97 -13.58 3.18
N TYR A 118 7.02 -13.31 1.87
CA TYR A 118 7.96 -12.40 1.24
C TYR A 118 7.36 -11.78 -0.03
N CYS A 119 8.01 -10.74 -0.54
CA CYS A 119 7.54 -9.97 -1.69
C CYS A 119 8.51 -10.08 -2.86
N LYS A 120 8.00 -10.10 -4.08
CA LYS A 120 8.82 -10.08 -5.29
C LYS A 120 8.16 -9.28 -6.41
N CYS A 121 8.99 -8.75 -7.30
CA CYS A 121 8.54 -8.13 -8.54
C CYS A 121 8.30 -9.23 -9.58
N GLN A 122 7.06 -9.37 -10.02
CA GLN A 122 6.67 -10.39 -11.00
C GLN A 122 5.49 -9.88 -11.84
N THR A 123 5.22 -10.55 -12.96
CA THR A 123 3.97 -10.32 -13.71
C THR A 123 2.78 -10.62 -12.81
N CYS A 124 1.75 -9.79 -12.87
CA CYS A 124 0.52 -10.01 -12.11
C CYS A 124 -0.20 -11.28 -12.60
N SER A 125 -0.61 -12.15 -11.67
CA SER A 125 -1.45 -13.31 -11.97
C SER A 125 -2.85 -13.09 -11.39
N SER A 126 -3.87 -13.24 -12.24
CA SER A 126 -5.28 -13.13 -11.86
C SER A 126 -5.82 -14.35 -11.11
N GLU A 127 -5.01 -15.38 -10.90
CA GLU A 127 -5.39 -16.58 -10.13
C GLU A 127 -5.71 -16.23 -8.67
N ASP A 128 -4.92 -15.33 -8.07
CA ASP A 128 -4.97 -15.04 -6.63
C ASP A 128 -4.97 -13.54 -6.31
N THR A 129 -5.02 -12.66 -7.32
CA THR A 129 -4.90 -11.22 -7.13
C THR A 129 -5.64 -10.50 -8.25
N SER A 130 -6.45 -9.48 -7.93
CA SER A 130 -7.04 -8.64 -8.96
C SER A 130 -5.93 -7.80 -9.62
N CYS A 131 -5.72 -8.03 -10.91
CA CYS A 131 -4.76 -7.28 -11.73
C CYS A 131 -5.41 -6.07 -12.41
N GLU A 132 -6.64 -5.74 -12.02
CA GLU A 132 -7.37 -4.58 -12.52
C GLU A 132 -6.90 -3.32 -11.80
N TRP A 133 -6.87 -2.22 -12.54
CA TRP A 133 -6.63 -0.92 -11.94
C TRP A 133 -7.95 -0.35 -11.44
N LEU A 134 -8.15 -0.37 -10.11
CA LEU A 134 -9.27 0.31 -9.48
C LEU A 134 -8.84 1.72 -9.05
N PRO A 135 -9.61 2.77 -9.37
CA PRO A 135 -9.33 4.11 -8.88
C PRO A 135 -9.49 4.15 -7.35
N PRO A 136 -8.72 5.01 -6.65
CA PRO A 136 -8.75 5.09 -5.19
C PRO A 136 -10.13 5.41 -4.60
N ASP A 137 -11.03 6.01 -5.38
CA ASP A 137 -12.38 6.38 -4.96
C ASP A 137 -13.42 5.26 -5.17
N TYR A 138 -13.01 4.09 -5.66
CA TYR A 138 -13.92 2.98 -5.97
C TYR A 138 -14.73 2.50 -4.74
N PHE A 139 -14.15 2.52 -3.55
CA PHE A 139 -14.85 2.13 -2.32
C PHE A 139 -15.97 3.11 -1.92
N LEU A 140 -15.79 4.42 -2.21
CA LEU A 140 -16.80 5.44 -1.92
C LEU A 140 -17.97 5.36 -2.90
N LEU A 141 -17.67 5.08 -4.17
CA LEU A 141 -18.68 4.92 -5.22
C LEU A 141 -19.51 3.66 -5.01
N ASN A 142 -18.90 2.56 -4.53
CA ASN A 142 -19.67 1.35 -4.23
C ASN A 142 -20.62 1.51 -3.03
N ASP A 143 -20.22 2.22 -1.96
CA ASP A 143 -21.13 2.54 -0.83
C ASP A 143 -22.34 3.37 -1.28
N GLN A 144 -22.16 4.26 -2.27
CA GLN A 144 -23.25 5.02 -2.88
C GLN A 144 -24.13 4.14 -3.78
N SER A 145 -23.55 3.26 -4.59
CA SER A 145 -24.34 2.35 -5.43
C SER A 145 -25.18 1.36 -4.63
N ILE A 146 -24.71 0.91 -3.47
CA ILE A 146 -25.47 0.03 -2.56
C ILE A 146 -26.63 0.80 -1.93
N LYS A 147 -26.46 2.11 -1.64
CA LYS A 147 -27.56 2.95 -1.13
C LYS A 147 -28.63 3.21 -2.20
N GLU A 148 -28.21 3.44 -3.44
CA GLU A 148 -29.13 3.66 -4.57
C GLU A 148 -29.93 2.37 -4.89
N GLU A 149 -29.31 1.18 -4.88
CA GLU A 149 -30.05 -0.07 -5.05
C GLU A 149 -31.06 -0.38 -3.93
N ILE A 150 -30.85 0.16 -2.72
CA ILE A 150 -31.78 -0.01 -1.59
C ILE A 150 -32.96 0.98 -1.68
N GLU A 151 -32.76 2.20 -2.16
CA GLU A 151 -33.83 3.19 -2.32
C GLU A 151 -34.78 2.86 -3.49
N ASP A 152 -34.33 2.14 -4.52
CA ASP A 152 -35.17 1.78 -5.67
C ASP A 152 -36.03 0.51 -5.47
N MET A 153 -35.98 -0.10 -4.27
CA MET A 153 -36.81 -1.25 -3.88
C MET A 153 -37.83 -0.98 -2.76
N GLU A 154 -37.97 0.28 -2.31
CA GLU A 154 -39.02 0.73 -1.36
C GLU A 154 -40.00 1.70 -2.03
#